data_AF-A0A645JL64-F1
#
_entry.id   AF-A0A645JL64-F1
#
_cell.length_a   1.000
_cell.length_b   1.000
_cell.length_c   1.000
_cell.angle_alpha   90.00
_cell.angle_beta   90.00
_cell.angle_gamma   90.00
#
_symmetry.space_group_name_H-M   'P 1'
#
loop_
_entity.id
_entity.type
_entity.pdbx_description
1 polymer ?
#
loop_
_entity_poly.entity_id
_entity_poly.type
_entity_poly.pdbx_seq_one_letter_code
_entity_poly.pdbx_strand_id
1 'polypeptide(L)'
;MTQVINREAVRQAVKEALNIAGERDGHLIDKPDLKSAMDYWHNHLRDAGLTGEYSPHSLRYAWAQDAIRYYEEQGLSHKEALAVTSTDLGHGDGRGRYIEQVYGK
;
A
#
# COMPACT_ATOMS: atom_id res chain seq x y z
N MET A 1 3.06 -13.15 -4.64
CA MET A 1 2.62 -12.28 -5.76
C MET A 1 1.57 -11.39 -5.12
N THR A 2 1.81 -10.09 -5.02
CA THR A 2 1.00 -9.17 -4.19
C THR A 2 -0.50 -9.36 -4.41
N GLN A 3 -1.21 -9.71 -3.33
CA GLN A 3 -2.65 -9.94 -3.35
C GLN A 3 -3.44 -8.68 -3.71
N VAL A 4 -4.36 -8.83 -4.65
CA VAL A 4 -5.33 -7.81 -5.02
C VAL A 4 -6.66 -8.15 -4.34
N ILE A 5 -6.91 -7.52 -3.20
CA ILE A 5 -8.08 -7.77 -2.35
C ILE A 5 -9.36 -7.29 -3.04
N ASN A 6 -9.35 -6.06 -3.58
CA ASN A 6 -10.46 -5.51 -4.35
C ASN A 6 -10.00 -5.19 -5.78
N ARG A 7 -10.25 -6.14 -6.68
CA ARG A 7 -9.81 -6.04 -8.08
C ARG A 7 -10.44 -4.87 -8.83
N GLU A 8 -11.71 -4.57 -8.58
CA GLU A 8 -12.38 -3.49 -9.30
C GLU A 8 -11.91 -2.12 -8.82
N ALA A 9 -11.75 -1.93 -7.50
CA ALA A 9 -11.20 -0.70 -6.96
C ALA A 9 -9.78 -0.43 -7.46
N VAL A 10 -8.91 -1.45 -7.47
CA VAL A 10 -7.54 -1.32 -8.00
C VAL A 10 -7.56 -1.01 -9.49
N ARG A 11 -8.42 -1.68 -10.26
CA ARG A 11 -8.55 -1.41 -11.69
C ARG A 11 -8.98 0.03 -11.96
N GLN A 12 -9.94 0.54 -11.19
CA GLN A 12 -10.42 1.90 -11.32
C GLN A 12 -9.32 2.91 -10.97
N ALA A 13 -8.64 2.74 -9.83
CA ALA A 13 -7.55 3.60 -9.41
C ALA A 13 -6.40 3.65 -10.44
N VAL A 14 -6.02 2.49 -11.01
CA VAL A 14 -4.97 2.43 -12.04
C VAL A 14 -5.40 3.11 -13.34
N LYS A 15 -6.66 2.94 -13.77
CA LYS A 15 -7.19 3.63 -14.96
C LYS A 15 -7.15 5.14 -14.79
N GLU A 16 -7.60 5.65 -13.63
CA GLU A 16 -7.58 7.07 -13.33
C GLU A 16 -6.15 7.62 -13.31
N ALA A 17 -5.23 6.92 -12.67
CA ALA A 17 -3.81 7.28 -12.64
C ALA A 17 -3.20 7.33 -14.05
N LEU A 18 -3.51 6.36 -14.91
CA LEU A 18 -3.02 6.33 -16.30
C LEU A 18 -3.59 7.49 -17.13
N ASN A 19 -4.87 7.82 -16.97
CA ASN A 19 -5.47 8.97 -17.66
C ASN A 19 -4.78 10.27 -17.24
N ILE A 20 -4.61 10.48 -15.92
CA ILE A 20 -3.92 11.65 -15.38
C ILE A 20 -2.48 11.74 -15.88
N ALA A 21 -1.76 10.62 -15.88
CA ALA A 21 -0.38 10.57 -16.37
C ALA A 21 -0.31 10.88 -17.88
N GLY A 22 -1.27 10.39 -18.67
CA GLY A 22 -1.37 10.68 -20.10
C GLY A 22 -1.53 12.17 -20.42
N GLU A 23 -2.21 12.92 -19.54
CA GLU A 23 -2.38 14.38 -19.66
C GLU A 23 -1.16 15.19 -19.17
N ARG A 24 -0.22 14.54 -18.46
CA ARG A 24 0.87 15.18 -17.70
C ARG A 24 2.25 14.63 -18.08
N ASP A 25 2.42 14.27 -19.35
CA ASP A 25 3.69 13.73 -19.89
C ASP A 25 4.25 12.55 -19.06
N GLY A 26 3.36 11.65 -18.64
CA GLY A 26 3.70 10.47 -17.83
C GLY A 26 3.75 10.70 -16.32
N HIS A 27 3.49 11.90 -15.82
CA HIS A 27 3.58 12.22 -14.39
C HIS A 27 2.22 12.23 -13.69
N LEU A 28 2.15 11.65 -12.48
CA LEU A 28 0.94 11.78 -11.65
C LEU A 28 0.83 13.15 -11.00
N ILE A 29 1.96 13.79 -10.71
CA ILE A 29 2.04 15.10 -10.07
C ILE A 29 2.75 16.03 -11.03
N ASP A 30 2.02 17.03 -11.54
CA ASP A 30 2.55 18.04 -12.45
C ASP A 30 3.25 19.16 -11.67
N LYS A 31 4.57 19.02 -11.54
CA LYS A 31 5.47 19.98 -10.88
C LYS A 31 6.76 20.10 -11.67
N PRO A 32 7.42 21.28 -11.64
CA PRO A 32 8.59 21.56 -12.48
C PRO A 32 9.81 20.70 -12.17
N ASP A 33 9.88 20.11 -10.98
CA ASP A 33 11.00 19.29 -10.54
C ASP A 33 10.57 18.26 -9.49
N LEU A 34 11.43 17.26 -9.26
CA LEU A 34 11.18 16.17 -8.32
C LEU A 34 10.97 16.67 -6.88
N LYS A 35 11.72 17.69 -6.44
CA LYS A 35 11.58 18.23 -5.07
C LYS A 35 10.20 18.85 -4.89
N SER A 36 9.78 19.70 -5.83
CA SER A 36 8.46 20.31 -5.84
C SER A 36 7.33 19.27 -5.89
N ALA A 37 7.51 18.16 -6.62
CA ALA A 37 6.56 17.05 -6.66
C ALA A 37 6.47 16.32 -5.31
N MET A 38 7.60 16.03 -4.68
CA MET A 38 7.65 15.39 -3.36
C MET A 38 7.04 16.29 -2.27
N ASP A 39 7.32 17.59 -2.29
CA ASP A 39 6.76 18.55 -1.35
C ASP A 39 5.23 18.65 -1.50
N TYR A 40 4.74 18.70 -2.75
CA TYR A 40 3.30 18.65 -3.04
C TYR A 40 2.66 17.38 -2.48
N TRP A 41 3.29 16.22 -2.71
CA TRP A 41 2.79 14.94 -2.21
C TRP A 41 2.72 14.90 -0.69
N HIS A 42 3.81 15.27 0.01
CA HIS A 42 3.84 15.27 1.47
C HIS A 42 2.80 16.22 2.09
N ASN A 43 2.62 17.41 1.50
CA ASN A 43 1.62 18.35 1.97
C ASN A 43 0.20 17.80 1.77
N HIS A 44 -0.07 17.20 0.60
CA HIS A 44 -1.38 16.61 0.33
C HIS A 44 -1.71 15.46 1.30
N LEU A 45 -0.73 14.60 1.60
CA LEU A 45 -0.85 13.54 2.60
C LEU A 45 -1.12 14.11 4.00
N ARG A 46 -0.40 15.18 4.38
CA ARG A 46 -0.61 15.87 5.64
C ARG A 46 -2.03 16.44 5.75
N ASP A 47 -2.52 17.05 4.68
CA ASP A 47 -3.88 17.61 4.62
C ASP A 47 -4.95 16.51 4.70
N ALA A 48 -4.65 15.32 4.18
CA ALA A 48 -5.47 14.12 4.34
C ALA A 48 -5.36 13.47 5.73
N GLY A 49 -4.60 14.07 6.66
CA GLY A 49 -4.42 13.58 8.03
C GLY A 49 -3.36 12.49 8.18
N LEU A 50 -2.63 12.14 7.11
CA LEU A 50 -1.57 11.13 7.15
C LEU A 50 -0.28 11.70 7.77
N THR A 51 -0.32 11.88 9.08
CA THR A 51 0.72 12.52 9.89
C THR A 51 1.00 11.74 11.16
N GLY A 52 2.18 11.96 11.77
CA GLY A 52 2.54 11.34 13.05
C GLY A 52 2.47 9.80 12.98
N GLU A 53 1.69 9.21 13.88
CA GLU A 53 1.44 7.76 13.93
C GLU A 53 0.81 7.21 12.64
N TYR A 54 -0.04 8.01 11.98
CA TYR A 54 -0.70 7.65 10.72
C TYR A 54 0.03 8.21 9.51
N SER A 55 1.37 8.26 9.55
CA SER A 55 2.19 8.70 8.41
C SER A 55 1.84 7.94 7.11
N PRO A 56 2.32 8.37 5.93
CA PRO A 56 2.07 7.66 4.68
C PRO A 56 2.47 6.18 4.68
N HIS A 57 3.42 5.79 5.56
CA HIS A 57 3.80 4.40 5.77
C HIS A 57 2.64 3.54 6.30
N SER A 58 1.70 4.14 7.02
CA SER A 58 0.53 3.46 7.59
C SER A 58 -0.44 2.94 6.51
N LEU A 59 -0.36 3.44 5.26
CA LEU A 59 -1.06 2.82 4.13
C LEU A 59 -0.56 1.40 3.84
N ARG A 60 0.75 1.16 4.03
CA ARG A 60 1.33 -0.19 3.90
C ARG A 60 0.89 -1.09 5.05
N TYR A 61 0.69 -0.52 6.25
CA TYR A 61 0.15 -1.24 7.41
C TYR A 61 -1.29 -1.66 7.17
N ALA A 62 -2.14 -0.73 6.74
CA ALA A 62 -3.52 -1.01 6.39
C ALA A 62 -3.62 -2.13 5.34
N TRP A 63 -2.86 -2.05 4.25
CA TRP A 63 -2.87 -3.11 3.23
C TRP A 63 -2.42 -4.46 3.79
N ALA A 64 -1.37 -4.51 4.62
CA ALA A 64 -0.87 -5.76 5.17
C ALA A 64 -1.89 -6.41 6.13
N GLN A 65 -2.57 -5.60 6.93
CA GLN A 65 -3.64 -6.07 7.82
C GLN A 65 -4.83 -6.59 7.03
N ASP A 66 -5.24 -5.89 5.96
CA ASP A 66 -6.30 -6.34 5.07
C ASP A 66 -5.93 -7.67 4.39
N ALA A 67 -4.67 -7.82 3.97
CA ALA A 67 -4.18 -9.05 3.35
C ALA A 67 -4.17 -10.23 4.33
N ILE A 68 -3.72 -10.02 5.58
CA ILE A 68 -3.76 -11.06 6.62
C ILE A 68 -5.19 -11.53 6.85
N ARG A 69 -6.12 -10.59 7.08
CA ARG A 69 -7.54 -10.92 7.29
C ARG A 69 -8.14 -11.65 6.10
N TYR A 70 -7.87 -11.18 4.89
CA TYR A 70 -8.32 -11.85 3.67
C TYR A 70 -7.87 -13.32 3.63
N TYR A 71 -6.61 -13.61 3.95
CA TYR A 71 -6.11 -14.99 3.94
C TYR A 71 -6.72 -15.87 5.04
N GLU A 72 -6.91 -15.32 6.24
CA GLU A 72 -7.61 -16.02 7.32
C GLU A 72 -9.06 -16.35 6.94
N GLU A 73 -9.76 -15.42 6.30
CA GLU A 73 -11.12 -15.64 5.76
C GLU A 73 -11.15 -16.71 4.66
N GLN A 74 -10.05 -16.90 3.93
CA GLN A 74 -9.88 -18.01 2.97
C GLN A 74 -9.48 -19.34 3.64
N GLY A 75 -9.37 -19.38 4.97
CA GLY A 75 -9.14 -20.59 5.75
C GLY A 75 -7.67 -20.87 6.10
N LEU A 76 -6.75 -19.95 5.82
CA LEU A 76 -5.36 -20.08 6.26
C LEU A 76 -5.28 -19.89 7.79
N SER A 77 -4.36 -20.61 8.43
CA SER A 77 -4.00 -20.28 9.81
C SER A 77 -3.34 -18.90 9.88
N HIS A 78 -3.39 -18.25 11.04
CA HIS A 78 -2.72 -16.97 11.27
C HIS A 78 -1.25 -16.99 10.85
N LYS A 79 -0.53 -18.08 11.17
CA LYS A 79 0.88 -18.26 10.80
C LYS A 79 1.08 -18.31 9.28
N GLU A 80 0.19 -18.99 8.56
CA GLU A 80 0.24 -19.07 7.09
C GLU A 80 -0.11 -17.72 6.46
N ALA A 81 -1.15 -17.04 6.96
CA ALA A 81 -1.54 -15.71 6.51
C ALA A 81 -0.39 -14.69 6.67
N LEU A 82 0.33 -14.73 7.80
CA LEU A 82 1.53 -13.92 8.01
C LEU A 82 2.65 -14.25 7.02
N ALA A 83 2.91 -15.53 6.74
CA ALA A 83 3.96 -15.96 5.82
C ALA A 83 3.67 -15.54 4.36
N VAL A 84 2.43 -15.69 3.92
CA VAL A 84 2.01 -15.27 2.57
C VAL A 84 2.04 -13.75 2.46
N THR A 85 1.51 -13.02 3.45
CA THR A 85 1.58 -11.55 3.48
C THR A 85 3.03 -11.05 3.44
N SER A 86 3.94 -11.73 4.15
CA SER A 86 5.37 -11.43 4.11
C SER A 86 5.97 -11.60 2.71
N THR A 87 5.59 -12.67 2.02
CA THR A 87 5.99 -12.93 0.64
C THR A 87 5.48 -11.84 -0.31
N ASP A 88 4.24 -11.39 -0.13
CA ASP A 88 3.63 -10.34 -0.94
C ASP A 88 4.22 -8.94 -0.70
N LEU A 89 4.74 -8.70 0.50
CA LEU A 89 5.52 -7.51 0.83
C LEU A 89 6.96 -7.56 0.27
N GLY A 90 7.37 -8.68 -0.31
CA GLY A 90 8.72 -8.90 -0.86
C GLY A 90 9.76 -9.35 0.17
N HIS A 91 9.33 -9.86 1.33
CA HIS A 91 10.20 -10.25 2.43
C HIS A 91 10.55 -11.76 2.46
N GLY A 92 9.89 -12.57 1.63
CA GLY A 92 9.91 -14.04 1.68
C GLY A 92 8.99 -14.59 2.77
N ASP A 93 8.83 -15.91 2.84
CA ASP A 93 7.89 -16.60 3.73
C ASP A 93 8.39 -16.72 5.19
N GLY A 94 9.71 -16.68 5.40
CA GLY A 94 10.35 -16.83 6.73
C GLY A 94 10.18 -15.65 7.70
N ARG A 95 9.47 -14.57 7.32
CA ARG A 95 9.37 -13.33 8.12
C ARG A 95 8.00 -13.07 8.74
N GLY A 96 7.17 -14.09 8.92
CA GLY A 96 5.84 -13.95 9.55
C GLY A 96 5.85 -13.24 10.92
N ARG A 97 6.80 -13.56 11.81
CA ARG A 97 6.94 -12.85 13.11
C ARG A 97 7.23 -11.36 12.96
N TYR A 98 8.03 -10.99 11.96
CA TYR A 98 8.30 -9.58 11.68
C TYR A 98 7.04 -8.88 11.16
N ILE A 99 6.24 -9.56 10.34
CA ILE A 99 4.96 -9.02 9.88
C ILE A 99 4.03 -8.74 11.06
N GLU A 100 3.88 -9.69 11.97
CA GLU A 100 3.05 -9.54 13.16
C GLU A 100 3.49 -8.34 14.03
N GLN A 101 4.80 -8.20 14.26
CA GLN A 101 5.35 -7.14 15.10
C GLN A 101 5.22 -5.73 14.50
N VAL A 102 5.37 -5.62 13.19
CA VAL A 102 5.44 -4.32 12.48
C VAL A 102 4.10 -3.91 11.89
N TYR A 103 3.33 -4.87 11.39
CA TYR A 103 2.09 -4.62 10.64
C TYR A 103 0.84 -5.12 11.39
N GLY A 104 0.97 -5.99 12.39
CA GLY A 104 -0.17 -6.59 13.10
C GLY A 104 -0.86 -5.69 14.13
N LYS A 105 -0.50 -4.40 14.21
CA LYS A 105 -1.02 -3.44 15.19
C LYS A 105 -2.00 -2.46 14.57
#